data_AF-A0A6I6XVY0-F1
#
_entry.id   AF-A0A6I6XVY0-F1
#
_cell.length_a   1.000
_cell.length_b   1.000
_cell.length_c   1.000
_cell.angle_alpha   90.00
_cell.angle_beta   90.00
_cell.angle_gamma   90.00
#
_symmetry.space_group_name_H-M   'P 1'
#
loop_
_entity.id
_entity.type
_entity.pdbx_description
1 polymer ?
#
loop_
_entity_poly.entity_id
_entity_poly.type
_entity_poly.pdbx_seq_one_letter_code
_entity_poly.pdbx_strand_id
1 'polypeptide(L)'
;MKALVLLLALAMNPAWAEVWPEPDWPIDNTALDWQAVDAYAFPECNTSERSGIRTDALLIIRDGRILHERYSAPTTANTAHLTWSVSKSVLATVLGVAQGESRFQLKDPAARFYPPMKAHPDVRLADLLHWASGLDWQEDYEYAPLKSSVVAMLYTRGRDDMAAYTAARAGADKPGQRFLYSSGDSNVLAAALRGMLDAGTYADYPWQALFTPLGIDSAVWERDGAGTFVGSSYLYLSARDLARIGLLMQRDGRWQGHQLLPASWVAFNRTPFTQATAMPGEANPGGHWWLNLPLPGSPTPWPDAPNDTYAALGHWGQALYIVPSQKLLIVRYADDRDGSYRHNELLKRVLAALAKEGA
;
A
#
# COMPACT_ATOMS: atom_id res chain seq x y z
N MET A 1 -16.25 -62.86 -18.54
CA MET A 1 -15.93 -61.43 -18.71
C MET A 1 -17.13 -60.60 -18.29
N LYS A 2 -17.11 -59.98 -17.11
CA LYS A 2 -18.11 -58.99 -16.68
C LYS A 2 -17.49 -57.61 -16.88
N ALA A 3 -18.03 -56.82 -17.79
CA ALA A 3 -17.61 -55.43 -18.00
C ALA A 3 -18.34 -54.55 -16.98
N LEU A 4 -17.55 -53.88 -16.13
CA LEU A 4 -18.02 -52.88 -15.18
C LEU A 4 -17.97 -51.52 -15.88
N VAL A 5 -19.13 -50.92 -16.16
CA VAL A 5 -19.22 -49.55 -16.66
C VAL A 5 -19.18 -48.61 -15.46
N LEU A 6 -18.08 -47.86 -15.34
CA LEU A 6 -17.91 -46.81 -14.34
C LEU A 6 -18.54 -45.52 -14.90
N LEU A 7 -19.66 -45.09 -14.33
CA LEU A 7 -20.23 -43.76 -14.58
C LEU A 7 -19.45 -42.73 -13.75
N LEU A 8 -18.63 -41.91 -14.40
CA LEU A 8 -18.07 -40.70 -13.79
C LEU A 8 -19.18 -39.65 -13.70
N ALA A 9 -19.63 -39.35 -12.47
CA ALA A 9 -20.41 -38.16 -12.21
C ALA A 9 -19.44 -36.95 -12.12
N LEU A 10 -19.43 -36.09 -13.14
CA LEU A 10 -18.81 -34.77 -13.03
C LEU A 10 -19.68 -33.91 -12.10
N ALA A 11 -19.20 -33.68 -10.88
CA ALA A 11 -19.73 -32.62 -10.03
C ALA A 11 -19.24 -31.27 -10.62
N MET A 12 -20.07 -30.64 -11.44
CA MET A 12 -19.87 -29.23 -11.79
C MET A 12 -20.26 -28.40 -10.56
N ASN A 13 -19.27 -28.03 -9.75
CA ASN A 13 -19.47 -26.91 -8.82
C ASN A 13 -19.77 -25.67 -9.66
N PRO A 14 -20.84 -24.91 -9.37
CA PRO A 14 -21.01 -23.62 -10.01
C PRO A 14 -19.81 -22.77 -9.61
N ALA A 15 -18.93 -22.45 -10.55
CA ALA A 15 -17.93 -21.41 -10.35
C ALA A 15 -18.71 -20.10 -10.29
N TRP A 16 -18.96 -19.59 -9.08
CA TRP A 16 -19.51 -18.25 -8.93
C TRP A 16 -18.46 -17.29 -9.50
N ALA A 17 -18.85 -16.51 -10.50
CA ALA A 17 -17.94 -15.56 -11.13
C ALA A 17 -17.46 -14.54 -10.09
N GLU A 18 -16.14 -14.37 -9.96
CA GLU A 18 -15.57 -13.32 -9.13
C GLU A 18 -16.05 -11.95 -9.64
N VAL A 19 -16.52 -11.09 -8.74
CA VAL A 19 -16.97 -9.74 -9.10
C VAL A 19 -15.76 -8.84 -9.29
N TRP A 20 -15.67 -8.17 -10.44
CA TRP A 20 -14.65 -7.18 -10.74
C TRP A 20 -15.32 -5.82 -10.98
N PRO A 21 -14.63 -4.70 -10.68
CA PRO A 21 -15.12 -3.39 -11.11
C PRO A 21 -15.02 -3.27 -12.63
N GLU A 22 -16.09 -2.80 -13.28
CA GLU A 22 -16.17 -2.54 -14.72
C GLU A 22 -16.94 -1.24 -14.96
N PRO A 23 -16.40 -0.31 -15.78
CA PRO A 23 -15.85 1.00 -15.35
C PRO A 23 -16.27 1.52 -13.96
N ASP A 24 -17.53 1.31 -13.60
CA ASP A 24 -18.09 1.56 -12.28
C ASP A 24 -17.85 0.40 -11.33
N TRP A 25 -18.01 0.67 -10.03
CA TRP A 25 -17.98 -0.38 -9.03
C TRP A 25 -19.38 -0.96 -8.82
N PRO A 26 -19.54 -2.29 -8.87
CA PRO A 26 -20.76 -2.92 -8.40
C PRO A 26 -21.06 -2.53 -6.94
N ILE A 27 -22.27 -2.08 -6.69
CA ILE A 27 -22.78 -1.75 -5.35
C ILE A 27 -23.56 -2.95 -4.82
N ASP A 28 -23.36 -3.26 -3.53
CA ASP A 28 -24.25 -4.12 -2.76
C ASP A 28 -25.21 -3.25 -1.96
N ASN A 29 -26.52 -3.42 -2.19
CA ASN A 29 -27.55 -2.64 -1.51
C ASN A 29 -28.04 -3.29 -0.21
N THR A 30 -27.32 -4.30 0.30
CA THR A 30 -27.62 -4.91 1.60
C THR A 30 -27.57 -3.83 2.69
N ALA A 31 -28.70 -3.68 3.41
CA ALA A 31 -28.85 -2.65 4.43
C ALA A 31 -28.06 -3.04 5.68
N LEU A 32 -26.84 -2.52 5.79
CA LEU A 32 -25.98 -2.64 6.97
C LEU A 32 -26.03 -1.35 7.81
N ASP A 33 -25.96 -1.50 9.12
CA ASP A 33 -25.90 -0.37 10.06
C ASP A 33 -24.46 0.17 10.17
N TRP A 34 -24.19 1.24 9.42
CA TRP A 34 -22.91 1.94 9.40
C TRP A 34 -22.82 3.07 10.43
N GLN A 35 -23.83 3.28 11.29
CA GLN A 35 -23.90 4.46 12.18
C GLN A 35 -22.67 4.57 13.09
N ALA A 36 -22.22 3.45 13.68
CA ALA A 36 -21.07 3.44 14.57
C ALA A 36 -19.74 3.67 13.85
N VAL A 37 -19.65 3.28 12.56
CA VAL A 37 -18.50 3.53 11.70
C VAL A 37 -18.45 5.01 11.33
N ASP A 38 -19.58 5.54 10.86
CA ASP A 38 -19.73 6.93 10.45
C ASP A 38 -19.52 7.92 11.60
N ALA A 39 -20.07 7.64 12.79
CA ALA A 39 -19.87 8.48 13.97
C ALA A 39 -18.40 8.56 14.39
N TYR A 40 -17.60 7.51 14.11
CA TYR A 40 -16.18 7.48 14.42
C TYR A 40 -15.33 8.10 13.31
N ALA A 41 -15.62 7.80 12.05
CA ALA A 41 -14.83 8.26 10.91
C ALA A 41 -15.14 9.71 10.52
N PHE A 42 -16.37 10.16 10.73
CA PHE A 42 -16.86 11.50 10.40
C PHE A 42 -17.48 12.20 11.62
N PRO A 43 -16.73 12.36 12.74
CA PRO A 43 -17.22 13.14 13.85
C PRO A 43 -17.38 14.60 13.42
N GLU A 44 -18.21 15.35 14.16
CA GLU A 44 -18.24 16.81 13.99
C GLU A 44 -16.87 17.39 14.37
N CYS A 45 -16.21 18.04 13.41
CA CYS A 45 -14.91 18.66 13.61
C CYS A 45 -14.99 20.16 13.39
N ASN A 46 -14.35 20.93 14.29
CA ASN A 46 -14.12 22.34 14.05
C ASN A 46 -13.09 22.50 12.91
N THR A 47 -13.51 23.09 11.79
CA THR A 47 -12.65 23.26 10.61
C THR A 47 -11.49 24.23 10.85
N SER A 48 -11.56 25.13 11.84
CA SER A 48 -10.50 26.10 12.10
C SER A 48 -9.29 25.52 12.81
N GLU A 49 -9.48 24.50 13.66
CA GLU A 49 -8.43 23.97 14.52
C GLU A 49 -7.67 22.80 13.90
N ARG A 50 -8.22 22.19 12.83
CA ARG A 50 -7.65 21.01 12.14
C ARG A 50 -7.28 19.86 13.09
N SER A 51 -8.02 19.75 14.20
CA SER A 51 -7.90 18.69 15.21
C SER A 51 -8.94 17.59 14.98
N GLY A 52 -8.73 16.45 15.66
CA GLY A 52 -9.63 15.30 15.63
C GLY A 52 -9.47 14.40 14.39
N ILE A 53 -10.46 13.52 14.21
CA ILE A 53 -10.52 12.58 13.08
C ILE A 53 -11.16 13.28 11.89
N ARG A 54 -10.39 13.51 10.82
CA ARG A 54 -10.77 14.35 9.68
C ARG A 54 -10.79 13.54 8.41
N THR A 55 -11.78 12.66 8.28
CA THR A 55 -11.92 11.81 7.09
C THR A 55 -12.54 12.57 5.92
N ASP A 56 -11.87 12.51 4.77
CA ASP A 56 -12.31 13.07 3.49
C ASP A 56 -13.04 12.03 2.63
N ALA A 57 -12.62 10.77 2.70
CA ALA A 57 -13.26 9.66 2.02
C ALA A 57 -13.18 8.39 2.87
N LEU A 58 -14.26 7.63 2.93
CA LEU A 58 -14.29 6.27 3.45
C LEU A 58 -15.01 5.39 2.42
N LEU A 59 -14.37 4.31 1.98
CA LEU A 59 -14.90 3.34 1.04
C LEU A 59 -14.68 1.94 1.60
N ILE A 60 -15.75 1.16 1.70
CA ILE A 60 -15.75 -0.21 2.23
C ILE A 60 -16.27 -1.14 1.14
N ILE A 61 -15.46 -2.13 0.78
CA ILE A 61 -15.76 -3.10 -0.26
C ILE A 61 -15.64 -4.51 0.29
N ARG A 62 -16.60 -5.37 0.01
CA ARG A 62 -16.54 -6.80 0.34
C ARG A 62 -16.84 -7.62 -0.90
N ASP A 63 -16.02 -8.65 -1.12
CA ASP A 63 -16.15 -9.58 -2.26
C ASP A 63 -16.28 -8.87 -3.62
N GLY A 64 -15.54 -7.77 -3.80
CA GLY A 64 -15.54 -6.96 -5.02
C GLY A 64 -16.73 -6.01 -5.19
N ARG A 65 -17.60 -5.83 -4.18
CA ARG A 65 -18.74 -4.90 -4.21
C ARG A 65 -18.61 -3.80 -3.15
N ILE A 66 -19.00 -2.56 -3.49
CA ILE A 66 -19.11 -1.47 -2.51
C ILE A 66 -20.26 -1.78 -1.55
N LEU A 67 -19.98 -1.82 -0.25
CA LEU A 67 -21.00 -1.92 0.80
C LEU A 67 -21.32 -0.56 1.43
N HIS A 68 -20.33 0.34 1.44
CA HIS A 68 -20.46 1.69 2.01
C HIS A 68 -19.46 2.62 1.36
N GLU A 69 -19.89 3.83 1.05
CA GLU A 69 -18.99 4.92 0.73
C GLU A 69 -19.53 6.24 1.26
N ARG A 70 -18.65 7.08 1.82
CA ARG A 70 -18.99 8.40 2.32
C ARG A 70 -17.83 9.35 2.08
N TYR A 71 -18.17 10.58 1.70
CA TYR A 71 -17.21 11.61 1.34
C TYR A 71 -17.55 12.92 2.03
N SER A 72 -16.54 13.62 2.54
CA SER A 72 -16.65 14.98 3.06
C SER A 72 -16.39 15.97 1.92
N ALA A 73 -17.28 16.95 1.73
CA ALA A 73 -17.07 17.96 0.70
C ALA A 73 -15.75 18.74 0.94
N PRO A 74 -14.97 19.05 -0.12
CA PRO A 74 -15.31 18.91 -1.54
C PRO A 74 -14.94 17.56 -2.17
N THR A 75 -14.45 16.59 -1.38
CA THR A 75 -14.07 15.27 -1.89
C THR A 75 -15.29 14.50 -2.39
N THR A 76 -15.11 13.80 -3.51
CA THR A 76 -16.13 12.96 -4.15
C THR A 76 -15.53 11.61 -4.53
N ALA A 77 -16.35 10.68 -4.99
CA ALA A 77 -15.89 9.38 -5.51
C ALA A 77 -14.85 9.49 -6.65
N ASN A 78 -14.82 10.62 -7.38
CA ASN A 78 -13.92 10.85 -8.51
C ASN A 78 -12.71 11.75 -8.16
N THR A 79 -12.62 12.24 -6.92
CA THR A 79 -11.53 13.14 -6.51
C THR A 79 -10.24 12.35 -6.34
N ALA A 80 -9.22 12.66 -7.14
CA ALA A 80 -7.87 12.17 -6.92
C ALA A 80 -7.29 12.83 -5.65
N HIS A 81 -7.03 12.03 -4.62
CA HIS A 81 -6.54 12.49 -3.33
C HIS A 81 -5.06 12.13 -3.16
N LEU A 82 -4.29 13.02 -2.53
CA LEU A 82 -2.89 12.74 -2.19
C LEU A 82 -2.82 11.54 -1.25
N THR A 83 -2.08 10.51 -1.65
CA THR A 83 -2.00 9.24 -0.91
C THR A 83 -0.86 9.20 0.11
N TRP A 84 0.08 10.15 0.05
CA TRP A 84 1.31 10.15 0.85
C TRP A 84 2.01 8.77 0.76
N SER A 85 2.40 8.19 1.89
CA SER A 85 3.14 6.93 1.93
C SER A 85 2.40 5.69 1.45
N VAL A 86 1.09 5.76 1.18
CA VAL A 86 0.42 4.69 0.43
C VAL A 86 1.07 4.51 -0.95
N SER A 87 1.63 5.58 -1.53
CA SER A 87 2.44 5.55 -2.75
C SER A 87 3.56 4.50 -2.72
N LYS A 88 4.13 4.20 -1.54
CA LYS A 88 5.21 3.19 -1.40
C LYS A 88 4.69 1.79 -1.69
N SER A 89 3.53 1.46 -1.14
CA SER A 89 2.88 0.18 -1.39
C SER A 89 2.44 0.06 -2.85
N VAL A 90 1.98 1.15 -3.47
CA VAL A 90 1.70 1.18 -4.92
C VAL A 90 2.97 1.00 -5.75
N LEU A 91 4.09 1.65 -5.38
CA LEU A 91 5.39 1.42 -6.01
C LEU A 91 5.81 -0.04 -5.90
N ALA A 92 5.63 -0.67 -4.73
CA ALA A 92 5.92 -2.09 -4.54
C ALA A 92 5.01 -2.99 -5.41
N THR A 93 3.77 -2.60 -5.67
CA THR A 93 2.88 -3.28 -6.63
C THR A 93 3.40 -3.15 -8.06
N VAL A 94 3.82 -1.95 -8.49
CA VAL A 94 4.45 -1.74 -9.82
C VAL A 94 5.74 -2.56 -9.96
N LEU A 95 6.58 -2.58 -8.93
CA LEU A 95 7.78 -3.42 -8.89
C LEU A 95 7.45 -4.91 -8.96
N GLY A 96 6.30 -5.34 -8.44
CA GLY A 96 5.84 -6.73 -8.58
C GLY A 96 5.60 -7.14 -10.02
N VAL A 97 5.06 -6.23 -10.85
CA VAL A 97 4.93 -6.47 -12.30
C VAL A 97 6.32 -6.58 -12.93
N ALA A 98 7.22 -5.64 -12.63
CA ALA A 98 8.60 -5.68 -13.12
C ALA A 98 9.36 -6.95 -12.69
N GLN A 99 9.09 -7.46 -11.49
CA GLN A 99 9.66 -8.72 -11.00
C GLN A 99 9.09 -9.92 -11.76
N GLY A 100 7.78 -9.94 -12.03
CA GLY A 100 7.13 -10.95 -12.87
C GLY A 100 7.65 -10.95 -14.31
N GLU A 101 8.00 -9.77 -14.84
CA GLU A 101 8.69 -9.58 -16.11
C GLU A 101 10.18 -9.97 -16.07
N SER A 102 10.66 -10.52 -14.94
CA SER A 102 12.05 -10.95 -14.71
C SER A 102 13.08 -9.82 -14.83
N ARG A 103 12.68 -8.56 -14.61
CA ARG A 103 13.59 -7.40 -14.71
C ARG A 103 14.60 -7.32 -13.58
N PHE A 104 14.27 -7.88 -12.41
CA PHE A 104 15.16 -7.96 -11.27
C PHE A 104 14.86 -9.17 -10.39
N GLN A 105 15.79 -9.46 -9.49
CA GLN A 105 15.64 -10.40 -8.39
C GLN A 105 15.78 -9.64 -7.07
N LEU A 106 15.07 -10.08 -6.02
CA LEU A 106 15.12 -9.46 -4.69
C LEU A 106 16.56 -9.34 -4.13
N LYS A 107 17.43 -10.29 -4.47
CA LYS A 107 18.84 -10.32 -4.05
C LYS A 107 19.78 -9.47 -4.89
N ASP A 108 19.31 -8.87 -5.99
CA ASP A 108 20.14 -8.02 -6.82
C ASP A 108 20.61 -6.80 -6.01
N PRO A 109 21.89 -6.40 -6.15
CA PRO A 109 22.36 -5.17 -5.54
C PRO A 109 21.67 -3.97 -6.19
N ALA A 110 21.22 -3.01 -5.40
CA ALA A 110 20.57 -1.79 -5.90
C ALA A 110 21.47 -1.03 -6.88
N ALA A 111 22.79 -1.07 -6.65
CA ALA A 111 23.82 -0.49 -7.52
C ALA A 111 23.80 -1.00 -8.97
N ARG A 112 23.19 -2.18 -9.23
CA ARG A 112 23.00 -2.72 -10.58
C ARG A 112 22.06 -1.85 -11.42
N PHE A 113 21.03 -1.29 -10.80
CA PHE A 113 19.98 -0.53 -11.49
C PHE A 113 20.08 0.97 -11.21
N TYR A 114 20.73 1.36 -10.11
CA TYR A 114 20.93 2.75 -9.77
C TYR A 114 22.41 3.01 -9.41
N PRO A 115 23.25 3.47 -10.35
CA PRO A 115 24.70 3.60 -10.16
C PRO A 115 25.16 4.39 -8.92
N PRO A 116 24.46 5.44 -8.44
CA PRO A 116 24.83 6.11 -7.19
C PRO A 116 24.88 5.19 -5.96
N MET A 117 24.12 4.08 -5.96
CA MET A 117 24.20 3.07 -4.90
C MET A 117 25.50 2.25 -4.91
N LYS A 118 26.44 2.49 -5.83
CA LYS A 118 27.82 1.96 -5.72
C LYS A 118 28.53 2.42 -4.44
N ALA A 119 28.07 3.51 -3.81
CA ALA A 119 28.51 3.92 -2.48
C ALA A 119 28.10 2.91 -1.38
N HIS A 120 27.08 2.09 -1.64
CA HIS A 120 26.51 1.10 -0.73
C HIS A 120 26.33 -0.25 -1.45
N PRO A 121 27.42 -0.90 -1.88
CA PRO A 121 27.38 -2.02 -2.83
C PRO A 121 26.65 -3.25 -2.30
N ASP A 122 26.53 -3.38 -0.98
CA ASP A 122 25.89 -4.52 -0.32
C ASP A 122 24.37 -4.36 -0.17
N VAL A 123 23.81 -3.17 -0.41
CA VAL A 123 22.36 -2.93 -0.32
C VAL A 123 21.65 -3.62 -1.48
N ARG A 124 20.74 -4.54 -1.16
CA ARG A 124 19.91 -5.26 -2.12
C ARG A 124 18.54 -4.62 -2.27
N LEU A 125 17.84 -4.94 -3.34
CA LEU A 125 16.46 -4.48 -3.54
C LEU A 125 15.52 -4.96 -2.41
N ALA A 126 15.73 -6.17 -1.89
CA ALA A 126 14.99 -6.67 -0.73
C ALA A 126 15.20 -5.83 0.54
N ASP A 127 16.39 -5.25 0.73
CA ASP A 127 16.69 -4.43 1.90
C ASP A 127 15.92 -3.11 1.82
N LEU A 128 15.89 -2.48 0.64
CA LEU A 128 15.09 -1.27 0.39
C LEU A 128 13.58 -1.54 0.52
N LEU A 129 13.11 -2.70 0.05
CA LEU A 129 11.71 -3.12 0.16
C LEU A 129 11.30 -3.44 1.61
N HIS A 130 12.23 -3.65 2.52
CA HIS A 130 11.94 -3.82 3.95
C HIS A 130 12.22 -2.55 4.77
N TRP A 131 12.56 -1.43 4.12
CA TRP A 131 13.08 -0.23 4.79
C TRP A 131 14.25 -0.55 5.73
N ALA A 132 15.19 -1.32 5.20
CA ALA A 132 16.32 -1.87 5.93
C ALA A 132 17.63 -1.65 5.17
N SER A 133 17.75 -0.57 4.40
CA SER A 133 18.97 -0.24 3.66
C SER A 133 20.19 -0.05 4.57
N GLY A 134 19.98 0.33 5.83
CA GLY A 134 21.04 0.67 6.78
C GLY A 134 21.61 2.08 6.54
N LEU A 135 21.02 2.88 5.66
CA LEU A 135 21.40 4.28 5.46
C LEU A 135 20.97 5.14 6.65
N ASP A 136 21.77 6.13 6.99
CA ASP A 136 21.40 7.15 7.98
C ASP A 136 20.20 7.95 7.48
N TRP A 137 19.09 7.83 8.18
CA TRP A 137 17.82 8.41 7.80
C TRP A 137 17.02 8.89 9.01
N GLN A 138 16.38 10.05 8.86
CA GLN A 138 15.49 10.64 9.87
C GLN A 138 14.15 10.97 9.22
N GLU A 139 13.11 10.21 9.58
CA GLU A 139 11.75 10.36 9.08
C GLU A 139 10.86 11.09 10.09
N ASP A 140 11.01 12.40 10.18
CA ASP A 140 10.20 13.26 11.05
C ASP A 140 9.67 14.45 10.23
N TYR A 141 8.36 14.73 10.28
CA TYR A 141 7.75 15.83 9.53
C TYR A 141 7.44 17.05 10.42
N GLU A 142 7.23 16.85 11.72
CA GLU A 142 6.64 17.84 12.62
C GLU A 142 7.62 18.40 13.66
N TYR A 143 8.37 17.54 14.34
CA TYR A 143 9.05 17.92 15.60
C TYR A 143 10.49 18.38 15.39
N ALA A 144 11.16 17.93 14.32
CA ALA A 144 12.56 18.28 14.06
C ALA A 144 12.86 18.56 12.57
N PRO A 145 12.20 19.55 11.91
CA PRO A 145 12.35 19.78 10.48
C PRO A 145 13.78 20.11 10.04
N LEU A 146 14.61 20.67 10.94
CA LEU A 146 16.01 21.01 10.64
C LEU A 146 16.93 19.78 10.52
N LYS A 147 16.58 18.66 11.16
CA LYS A 147 17.36 17.39 11.09
C LYS A 147 16.67 16.30 10.25
N SER A 148 15.43 16.55 9.84
CA SER A 148 14.64 15.63 9.03
C SER A 148 15.27 15.40 7.66
N SER A 149 15.57 14.13 7.38
CA SER A 149 16.04 13.71 6.06
C SER A 149 14.92 13.78 5.04
N VAL A 150 13.69 13.45 5.44
CA VAL A 150 12.53 13.45 4.54
C VAL A 150 12.08 14.87 4.15
N VAL A 151 12.02 15.82 5.09
CA VAL A 151 11.71 17.22 4.76
C VAL A 151 12.79 17.82 3.87
N ALA A 152 14.05 17.50 4.17
CA ALA A 152 15.17 17.93 3.37
C ALA A 152 15.12 17.39 1.92
N MET A 153 14.76 16.12 1.78
CA MET A 153 14.60 15.43 0.50
C MET A 153 13.43 16.01 -0.30
N LEU A 154 12.25 16.11 0.30
CA LEU A 154 11.03 16.47 -0.42
C LEU A 154 10.96 17.96 -0.79
N TYR A 155 11.46 18.85 0.08
CA TYR A 155 11.15 20.30 -0.03
C TYR A 155 12.38 21.20 -0.21
N THR A 156 13.59 20.70 0.01
CA THR A 156 14.80 21.54 -0.01
C THR A 156 15.93 20.92 -0.84
N ARG A 157 17.10 20.69 -0.26
CA ARG A 157 18.35 20.30 -0.93
C ARG A 157 18.30 18.97 -1.67
N GLY A 158 17.32 18.10 -1.41
CA GLY A 158 17.17 16.83 -2.12
C GLY A 158 16.10 16.83 -3.21
N ARG A 159 15.31 17.90 -3.37
CA ARG A 159 14.10 17.89 -4.22
C ARG A 159 14.41 17.73 -5.72
N ASP A 160 15.62 18.10 -6.12
CA ASP A 160 16.06 18.05 -7.52
C ASP A 160 16.48 16.63 -7.94
N ASP A 161 16.90 15.78 -6.99
CA ASP A 161 17.16 14.35 -7.21
C ASP A 161 17.07 13.62 -5.86
N MET A 162 15.89 13.07 -5.58
CA MET A 162 15.57 12.50 -4.26
C MET A 162 16.33 11.20 -4.02
N ALA A 163 16.50 10.39 -5.07
CA ALA A 163 17.23 9.12 -4.98
C ALA A 163 18.73 9.35 -4.78
N ALA A 164 19.34 10.33 -5.46
CA ALA A 164 20.75 10.68 -5.27
C ALA A 164 20.98 11.29 -3.89
N TYR A 165 20.06 12.14 -3.42
CA TYR A 165 20.10 12.68 -2.06
C TYR A 165 20.17 11.55 -1.02
N THR A 166 19.35 10.51 -1.17
CA THR A 166 19.36 9.32 -0.31
C THR A 166 20.63 8.50 -0.47
N ALA A 167 21.05 8.19 -1.70
CA ALA A 167 22.27 7.40 -1.94
C ALA A 167 23.54 8.08 -1.38
N ALA A 168 23.55 9.41 -1.28
CA ALA A 168 24.63 10.17 -0.68
C ALA A 168 24.65 10.16 0.86
N ARG A 169 23.66 9.53 1.53
CA ARG A 169 23.70 9.34 2.99
C ARG A 169 24.80 8.36 3.36
N ALA A 170 25.38 8.54 4.54
CA ALA A 170 26.30 7.57 5.12
C ALA A 170 25.54 6.29 5.51
N GLY A 171 26.22 5.15 5.51
CA GLY A 171 25.71 3.94 6.16
C GLY A 171 25.78 4.10 7.68
N ALA A 172 24.68 3.81 8.37
CA ALA A 172 24.58 3.77 9.83
C ALA A 172 24.59 2.33 10.36
N ASP A 173 23.97 1.40 9.62
CA ASP A 173 23.82 -0.01 9.96
C ASP A 173 24.12 -0.89 8.75
N LYS A 174 24.31 -2.20 8.96
CA LYS A 174 24.43 -3.16 7.86
C LYS A 174 23.07 -3.36 7.16
N PRO A 175 23.02 -3.46 5.82
CA PRO A 175 21.79 -3.73 5.10
C PRO A 175 21.09 -5.00 5.60
N GLY A 176 19.76 -4.94 5.70
CA GLY A 176 18.90 -6.05 6.13
C GLY A 176 19.00 -6.42 7.61
N GLN A 177 19.72 -5.65 8.44
CA GLN A 177 19.88 -5.94 9.88
C GLN A 177 18.93 -5.17 10.79
N ARG A 178 18.33 -4.08 10.31
CA ARG A 178 17.47 -3.23 11.13
C ARG A 178 16.41 -2.56 10.27
N PHE A 179 15.19 -2.53 10.79
CA PHE A 179 14.12 -1.71 10.24
C PHE A 179 14.31 -0.25 10.64
N LEU A 180 14.29 0.63 9.64
CA LEU A 180 14.24 2.08 9.79
C LEU A 180 13.38 2.64 8.65
N TYR A 181 12.14 3.00 8.97
CA TYR A 181 11.20 3.51 7.98
C TYR A 181 11.81 4.69 7.20
N SER A 182 11.85 4.56 5.86
CA SER A 182 12.61 5.46 4.98
C SER A 182 11.86 5.74 3.68
N SER A 183 11.39 6.98 3.53
CA SER A 183 10.95 7.55 2.26
C SER A 183 12.09 7.59 1.24
N GLY A 184 13.33 7.71 1.69
CA GLY A 184 14.51 7.63 0.84
C GLY A 184 14.65 6.28 0.14
N ASP A 185 14.50 5.17 0.88
CA ASP A 185 14.60 3.81 0.34
C ASP A 185 13.59 3.60 -0.81
N SER A 186 12.41 4.21 -0.66
CA SER A 186 11.34 4.15 -1.67
C SER A 186 11.69 4.94 -2.92
N ASN A 187 12.34 6.10 -2.80
CA ASN A 187 12.77 6.87 -3.97
C ASN A 187 14.01 6.25 -4.65
N VAL A 188 14.88 5.57 -3.91
CA VAL A 188 15.94 4.73 -4.50
C VAL A 188 15.33 3.57 -5.28
N LEU A 189 14.26 2.92 -4.77
CA LEU A 189 13.52 1.90 -5.52
C LEU A 189 12.87 2.46 -6.79
N ALA A 190 12.31 3.67 -6.75
CA ALA A 190 11.75 4.33 -7.92
C ALA A 190 12.82 4.64 -9.00
N ALA A 191 14.01 5.05 -8.59
CA ALA A 191 15.15 5.25 -9.49
C ALA A 191 15.73 3.92 -10.00
N ALA A 192 15.77 2.88 -9.17
CA ALA A 192 16.15 1.54 -9.58
C ALA A 192 15.17 0.99 -10.63
N LEU A 193 13.86 1.17 -10.45
CA LEU A 193 12.85 0.83 -11.46
C LEU A 193 13.17 1.51 -12.79
N ARG A 194 13.52 2.80 -12.80
CA ARG A 194 13.94 3.50 -14.02
C ARG A 194 15.12 2.82 -14.72
N GLY A 195 16.11 2.35 -13.96
CA GLY A 195 17.28 1.64 -14.49
C GLY A 195 17.02 0.18 -14.90
N MET A 196 15.87 -0.40 -14.55
CA MET A 196 15.43 -1.73 -15.00
C MET A 196 14.77 -1.70 -16.39
N LEU A 197 14.46 -0.51 -16.89
CA LEU A 197 13.61 -0.29 -18.05
C LEU A 197 14.39 0.28 -19.24
N ASP A 198 13.85 0.07 -20.43
CA ASP A 198 14.41 0.64 -21.65
C ASP A 198 14.25 2.16 -21.65
N ALA A 199 15.16 2.84 -22.35
CA ALA A 199 15.14 4.30 -22.46
C ALA A 199 13.78 4.80 -22.98
N GLY A 200 13.22 5.81 -22.31
CA GLY A 200 11.94 6.42 -22.65
C GLY A 200 10.70 5.74 -22.09
N THR A 201 10.79 4.50 -21.58
CA THR A 201 9.60 3.75 -21.12
C THR A 201 9.18 4.08 -19.69
N TYR A 202 10.10 4.55 -18.85
CA TYR A 202 9.84 4.82 -17.44
C TYR A 202 8.63 5.71 -17.19
N ALA A 203 8.44 6.71 -18.06
CA ALA A 203 7.38 7.70 -17.89
C ALA A 203 5.97 7.09 -17.93
N ASP A 204 5.77 6.07 -18.75
CA ASP A 204 4.48 5.44 -18.99
C ASP A 204 4.37 4.08 -18.27
N TYR A 205 5.49 3.56 -17.75
CA TYR A 205 5.55 2.21 -17.20
C TYR A 205 4.51 1.96 -16.09
N PRO A 206 4.33 2.81 -15.06
CA PRO A 206 3.29 2.55 -14.04
C PRO A 206 1.87 2.47 -14.63
N TRP A 207 1.58 3.24 -15.69
CA TRP A 207 0.29 3.20 -16.37
C TRP A 207 0.13 1.90 -17.16
N GLN A 208 1.12 1.54 -17.98
CA GLN A 208 1.08 0.33 -18.80
C GLN A 208 1.12 -0.96 -17.95
N ALA A 209 1.94 -0.98 -16.92
CA ALA A 209 2.18 -2.15 -16.08
C ALA A 209 1.05 -2.39 -15.07
N LEU A 210 0.42 -1.33 -14.54
CA LEU A 210 -0.51 -1.44 -13.42
C LEU A 210 -1.81 -0.68 -13.63
N PHE A 211 -1.78 0.64 -13.90
CA PHE A 211 -3.01 1.43 -13.82
C PHE A 211 -4.01 1.12 -14.95
N THR A 212 -3.57 1.11 -16.20
CA THR A 212 -4.44 0.78 -17.34
C THR A 212 -4.99 -0.65 -17.27
N PRO A 213 -4.19 -1.70 -16.96
CA PRO A 213 -4.73 -3.04 -16.73
C PRO A 213 -5.82 -3.13 -15.65
N LEU A 214 -5.74 -2.29 -14.62
CA LEU A 214 -6.73 -2.24 -13.53
C LEU A 214 -7.93 -1.33 -13.84
N GLY A 215 -7.91 -0.56 -14.94
CA GLY A 215 -8.91 0.46 -15.23
C GLY A 215 -8.86 1.63 -14.24
N ILE A 216 -7.65 2.06 -13.87
CA ILE A 216 -7.40 3.22 -13.01
C ILE A 216 -7.15 4.44 -13.90
N ASP A 217 -8.04 5.43 -13.78
CA ASP A 217 -8.04 6.63 -14.64
C ASP A 217 -7.69 7.92 -13.88
N SER A 218 -7.82 7.94 -12.56
CA SER A 218 -7.57 9.14 -11.74
C SER A 218 -6.08 9.34 -11.36
N ALA A 219 -5.20 8.43 -11.77
CA ALA A 219 -3.80 8.43 -11.33
C ALA A 219 -3.04 9.67 -11.81
N VAL A 220 -2.47 10.40 -10.84
CA VAL A 220 -1.43 11.40 -11.08
C VAL A 220 -0.25 11.05 -10.20
N TRP A 221 0.93 10.84 -10.79
CA TRP A 221 2.15 10.53 -10.04
C TRP A 221 3.24 11.55 -10.36
N GLU A 222 3.55 12.40 -9.39
CA GLU A 222 4.54 13.46 -9.57
C GLU A 222 5.97 12.90 -9.57
N ARG A 223 6.86 13.66 -10.21
CA ARG A 223 8.28 13.35 -10.31
C ARG A 223 9.11 14.43 -9.64
N ASP A 224 10.28 14.04 -9.15
CA ASP A 224 11.30 14.97 -8.68
C ASP A 224 11.96 15.73 -9.85
N GLY A 225 12.88 16.65 -9.53
CA GLY A 225 13.59 17.44 -10.54
C GLY A 225 14.40 16.62 -11.55
N ALA A 226 14.77 15.38 -11.22
CA ALA A 226 15.50 14.45 -12.08
C ALA A 226 14.57 13.62 -12.97
N GLY A 227 13.25 13.77 -12.81
CA GLY A 227 12.24 13.03 -13.55
C GLY A 227 12.03 11.61 -13.01
N THR A 228 12.41 11.32 -11.77
CA THR A 228 12.08 10.06 -11.07
C THR A 228 10.76 10.25 -10.34
N PHE A 229 9.82 9.29 -10.43
CA PHE A 229 8.59 9.36 -9.64
C PHE A 229 8.92 9.46 -8.15
N VAL A 230 8.22 10.35 -7.45
CA VAL A 230 8.32 10.47 -5.99
C VAL A 230 7.53 9.32 -5.38
N GLY A 231 8.09 8.12 -5.50
CA GLY A 231 7.46 6.87 -5.12
C GLY A 231 7.16 6.78 -3.63
N SER A 232 7.80 7.62 -2.82
CA SER A 232 7.52 7.74 -1.40
C SER A 232 6.20 8.42 -1.05
N SER A 233 5.64 9.30 -1.91
CA SER A 233 4.69 10.33 -1.43
C SER A 233 3.66 10.86 -2.44
N TYR A 234 4.05 11.25 -3.66
CA TYR A 234 3.21 12.13 -4.50
C TYR A 234 2.44 11.39 -5.58
N LEU A 235 1.79 10.30 -5.17
CA LEU A 235 0.76 9.64 -5.96
C LEU A 235 -0.61 10.12 -5.49
N TYR A 236 -1.47 10.43 -6.46
CA TYR A 236 -2.85 10.83 -6.28
C TYR A 236 -3.76 9.81 -6.96
N LEU A 237 -4.78 9.34 -6.24
CA LEU A 237 -5.77 8.38 -6.73
C LEU A 237 -7.13 8.70 -6.12
N SER A 238 -8.20 8.38 -6.84
CA SER A 238 -9.53 8.29 -6.22
C SER A 238 -9.57 7.13 -5.24
N ALA A 239 -10.47 7.20 -4.25
CA ALA A 239 -10.61 6.13 -3.26
C ALA A 239 -10.95 4.79 -3.95
N ARG A 240 -11.75 4.87 -5.02
CA ARG A 240 -12.10 3.71 -5.83
C ARG A 240 -10.85 3.18 -6.58
N ASP A 241 -10.08 4.03 -7.24
CA ASP A 241 -8.90 3.55 -7.95
C ASP A 241 -7.82 2.95 -7.03
N LEU A 242 -7.64 3.49 -5.83
CA LEU A 242 -6.78 2.86 -4.83
C LEU A 242 -7.31 1.48 -4.40
N ALA A 243 -8.64 1.33 -4.25
CA ALA A 243 -9.22 0.05 -3.89
C ALA A 243 -9.07 -1.01 -5.01
N ARG A 244 -8.92 -0.64 -6.29
CA ARG A 244 -8.60 -1.59 -7.37
C ARG A 244 -7.24 -2.27 -7.14
N ILE A 245 -6.25 -1.51 -6.71
CA ILE A 245 -4.94 -2.05 -6.26
C ILE A 245 -5.12 -2.95 -5.05
N GLY A 246 -5.97 -2.55 -4.09
CA GLY A 246 -6.33 -3.38 -2.95
C GLY A 246 -6.93 -4.73 -3.35
N LEU A 247 -7.84 -4.75 -4.33
CA LEU A 247 -8.49 -5.96 -4.83
C LEU A 247 -7.51 -6.89 -5.55
N LEU A 248 -6.60 -6.33 -6.35
CA LEU A 248 -5.50 -7.08 -6.96
C LEU A 248 -4.65 -7.80 -5.88
N MET A 249 -4.26 -7.07 -4.84
CA MET A 249 -3.46 -7.62 -3.74
C MET A 249 -4.24 -8.64 -2.90
N GLN A 250 -5.52 -8.39 -2.64
CA GLN A 250 -6.42 -9.32 -1.94
C GLN A 250 -6.58 -10.65 -2.70
N ARG A 251 -6.56 -10.60 -4.03
CA ARG A 251 -6.70 -11.78 -4.92
C ARG A 251 -5.35 -12.33 -5.37
N ASP A 252 -4.33 -12.19 -4.52
CA ASP A 252 -2.99 -12.74 -4.70
C ASP A 252 -2.37 -12.42 -6.07
N GLY A 253 -2.59 -11.19 -6.56
CA GLY A 253 -2.03 -10.68 -7.81
C GLY A 253 -2.83 -11.03 -9.06
N ARG A 254 -4.01 -11.63 -8.92
CA ARG A 254 -4.92 -11.91 -10.04
C ARG A 254 -5.80 -10.72 -10.36
N TRP A 255 -6.01 -10.48 -11.65
CA TRP A 255 -6.96 -9.51 -12.17
C TRP A 255 -7.67 -10.06 -13.40
N GLN A 256 -9.01 -10.17 -13.37
CA GLN A 256 -9.84 -10.60 -14.50
C GLN A 256 -9.26 -11.81 -15.28
N GLY A 257 -8.96 -12.90 -14.57
CA GLY A 257 -8.42 -14.13 -15.18
C GLY A 257 -6.92 -14.11 -15.53
N HIS A 258 -6.23 -12.98 -15.33
CA HIS A 258 -4.79 -12.83 -15.57
C HIS A 258 -4.02 -12.77 -14.25
N GLN A 259 -2.83 -13.36 -14.21
CA GLN A 259 -1.90 -13.22 -13.08
C GLN A 259 -0.99 -12.02 -13.34
N LEU A 260 -1.36 -10.85 -12.83
CA LEU A 260 -0.63 -9.60 -13.07
C LEU A 260 0.61 -9.47 -12.19
N LEU A 261 0.52 -9.92 -10.92
CA LEU A 261 1.68 -10.02 -10.02
C LEU A 261 1.95 -11.50 -9.75
N PRO A 262 3.21 -11.95 -9.68
CA PRO A 262 3.49 -13.30 -9.19
C PRO A 262 2.91 -13.50 -7.78
N ALA A 263 2.22 -14.63 -7.53
CA ALA A 263 1.69 -14.91 -6.19
C ALA A 263 2.79 -14.93 -5.11
N SER A 264 4.03 -15.31 -5.49
CA SER A 264 5.22 -15.24 -4.64
C SER A 264 5.60 -13.80 -4.26
N TRP A 265 5.32 -12.81 -5.12
CA TRP A 265 5.55 -11.40 -4.82
C TRP A 265 4.57 -10.91 -3.74
N VAL A 266 3.28 -11.23 -3.88
CA VAL A 266 2.27 -10.88 -2.87
C VAL A 266 2.58 -11.56 -1.54
N ALA A 267 3.03 -12.83 -1.56
CA ALA A 267 3.49 -13.53 -0.36
C ALA A 267 4.72 -12.85 0.30
N PHE A 268 5.68 -12.38 -0.50
CA PHE A 268 6.80 -11.58 -0.01
C PHE A 268 6.32 -10.28 0.65
N ASN A 269 5.40 -9.54 0.02
CA ASN A 269 4.86 -8.31 0.61
C ASN A 269 4.20 -8.56 1.98
N ARG A 270 3.58 -9.73 2.15
CA ARG A 270 2.86 -10.16 3.36
C ARG A 270 3.74 -10.87 4.39
N THR A 271 5.03 -11.05 4.12
CA THR A 271 5.95 -11.71 5.04
C THR A 271 6.58 -10.68 6.00
N PRO A 272 6.47 -10.86 7.33
CA PRO A 272 7.08 -9.94 8.29
C PRO A 272 8.60 -9.87 8.16
N PHE A 273 9.14 -8.66 8.21
CA PHE A 273 10.57 -8.44 8.37
C PHE A 273 10.95 -8.62 9.84
N THR A 274 11.41 -9.81 10.20
CA THR A 274 11.60 -10.23 11.59
C THR A 274 12.76 -9.55 12.33
N GLN A 275 13.61 -8.79 11.63
CA GLN A 275 14.64 -7.94 12.24
C GLN A 275 14.10 -6.58 12.68
N ALA A 276 12.82 -6.29 12.45
CA ALA A 276 12.16 -5.13 13.01
C ALA A 276 11.94 -5.30 14.52
N THR A 277 11.91 -4.17 15.24
CA THR A 277 11.48 -4.13 16.64
C THR A 277 10.04 -3.64 16.68
N ALA A 278 9.15 -4.39 17.32
CA ALA A 278 7.77 -3.97 17.48
C ALA A 278 7.70 -2.66 18.29
N MET A 279 6.91 -1.70 17.81
CA MET A 279 6.57 -0.50 18.55
C MET A 279 5.08 -0.56 18.97
N PRO A 280 4.76 -0.33 20.26
CA PRO A 280 3.38 -0.40 20.72
C PRO A 280 2.46 0.54 19.92
N GLY A 281 1.42 -0.04 19.29
CA GLY A 281 0.44 0.72 18.51
C GLY A 281 0.85 0.99 17.06
N GLU A 282 2.02 0.55 16.62
CA GLU A 282 2.46 0.63 15.23
C GLU A 282 2.33 -0.72 14.52
N ALA A 283 2.11 -0.67 13.21
CA ALA A 283 2.05 -1.86 12.38
C ALA A 283 3.45 -2.40 12.07
N ASN A 284 3.56 -3.71 11.84
CA ASN A 284 4.86 -4.35 11.59
C ASN A 284 5.20 -4.35 10.09
N PRO A 285 6.47 -4.17 9.71
CA PRO A 285 6.86 -4.06 8.31
C PRO A 285 6.89 -5.42 7.59
N GLY A 286 6.35 -5.45 6.38
CA GLY A 286 6.63 -6.45 5.34
C GLY A 286 7.38 -5.84 4.16
N GLY A 287 7.23 -6.41 2.96
CA GLY A 287 7.83 -5.86 1.74
C GLY A 287 7.08 -4.62 1.24
N HIS A 288 7.32 -3.43 1.83
CA HIS A 288 6.62 -2.15 1.57
C HIS A 288 5.13 -2.12 1.91
N TRP A 289 4.67 -3.07 2.73
CA TRP A 289 3.32 -3.13 3.28
C TRP A 289 3.37 -3.26 4.80
N TRP A 290 2.33 -2.76 5.48
CA TRP A 290 2.19 -2.85 6.92
C TRP A 290 1.32 -4.05 7.29
N LEU A 291 1.75 -4.87 8.26
CA LEU A 291 1.16 -6.17 8.55
C LEU A 291 0.53 -6.18 9.94
N ASN A 292 -0.61 -6.87 10.06
CA ASN A 292 -1.22 -7.22 11.35
C ASN A 292 -0.66 -8.52 11.94
N LEU A 293 0.58 -8.86 11.62
CA LEU A 293 1.26 -10.05 12.14
C LEU A 293 2.13 -9.64 13.32
N PRO A 294 2.20 -10.45 14.40
CA PRO A 294 3.06 -10.14 15.52
C PRO A 294 4.53 -10.31 15.13
N LEU A 295 5.40 -9.51 15.74
CA LEU A 295 6.84 -9.78 15.79
C LEU A 295 7.15 -10.56 17.08
N PRO A 296 8.34 -11.19 17.19
CA PRO A 296 8.70 -11.94 18.39
C PRO A 296 8.51 -11.11 19.67
N GLY A 297 7.65 -11.60 20.57
CA GLY A 297 7.38 -10.96 21.86
C GLY A 297 6.39 -9.78 21.83
N SER A 298 5.72 -9.50 20.71
CA SER A 298 4.72 -8.42 20.61
C SER A 298 3.30 -8.95 20.34
N PRO A 299 2.25 -8.24 20.77
CA PRO A 299 0.89 -8.49 20.27
C PRO A 299 0.78 -8.11 18.78
N THR A 300 -0.36 -8.45 18.17
CA THR A 300 -0.72 -7.93 16.85
C THR A 300 -1.03 -6.43 16.92
N PRO A 301 -0.67 -5.65 15.88
CA PRO A 301 -0.93 -4.20 15.83
C PRO A 301 -2.42 -3.80 15.92
N TRP A 302 -3.30 -4.58 15.28
CA TRP A 302 -4.75 -4.36 15.23
C TRP A 302 -5.47 -5.60 15.79
N PRO A 303 -5.55 -5.74 17.12
CA PRO A 303 -6.07 -6.95 17.78
C PRO A 303 -7.54 -7.27 17.48
N ASP A 304 -8.35 -6.28 17.09
CA ASP A 304 -9.75 -6.50 16.72
C ASP A 304 -9.93 -6.93 15.24
N ALA A 305 -8.84 -6.96 14.45
CA ALA A 305 -8.84 -7.39 13.05
C ALA A 305 -8.19 -8.76 12.87
N PRO A 306 -8.57 -9.56 11.86
CA PRO A 306 -7.90 -10.80 11.52
C PRO A 306 -6.39 -10.64 11.32
N ASN A 307 -5.61 -11.65 11.71
CA ASN A 307 -4.13 -11.62 11.60
C ASN A 307 -3.63 -11.47 10.16
N ASP A 308 -4.43 -11.88 9.17
CA ASP A 308 -4.10 -11.74 7.76
C ASP A 308 -4.39 -10.34 7.21
N THR A 309 -4.83 -9.40 8.06
CA THR A 309 -4.97 -7.99 7.71
C THR A 309 -3.62 -7.37 7.41
N TYR A 310 -3.55 -6.60 6.34
CA TYR A 310 -2.39 -5.77 6.01
C TYR A 310 -2.86 -4.46 5.38
N ALA A 311 -1.98 -3.47 5.32
CA ALA A 311 -2.35 -2.14 4.86
C ALA A 311 -1.23 -1.40 4.14
N ALA A 312 -1.62 -0.50 3.25
CA ALA A 312 -0.82 0.65 2.85
C ALA A 312 -1.23 1.82 3.75
N LEU A 313 -0.27 2.49 4.38
CA LEU A 313 -0.53 3.61 5.31
C LEU A 313 0.23 4.86 4.87
N GLY A 314 -0.45 6.00 4.93
CA GLY A 314 0.03 7.31 4.51
C GLY A 314 -0.06 8.34 5.64
N HIS A 315 0.80 9.36 5.54
CA HIS A 315 0.83 10.49 6.46
C HIS A 315 -0.53 11.20 6.51
N TRP A 316 -0.90 11.75 7.67
CA TRP A 316 -2.22 12.35 7.95
C TRP A 316 -3.43 11.42 7.76
N GLY A 317 -3.25 10.11 7.92
CA GLY A 317 -4.35 9.16 8.08
C GLY A 317 -4.84 8.49 6.79
N GLN A 318 -4.06 8.53 5.71
CA GLN A 318 -4.39 7.78 4.49
C GLN A 318 -4.22 6.29 4.77
N ALA A 319 -5.17 5.47 4.33
CA ALA A 319 -5.07 4.03 4.50
C ALA A 319 -5.80 3.26 3.40
N LEU A 320 -5.19 2.15 2.99
CA LEU A 320 -5.86 1.04 2.32
C LEU A 320 -5.64 -0.20 3.18
N TYR A 321 -6.69 -0.70 3.81
CA TYR A 321 -6.68 -1.97 4.54
C TYR A 321 -7.20 -3.08 3.66
N ILE A 322 -6.57 -4.25 3.77
CA ILE A 322 -6.94 -5.47 3.05
C ILE A 322 -7.06 -6.58 4.08
N VAL A 323 -8.23 -7.22 4.14
CA VAL A 323 -8.54 -8.34 5.05
C VAL A 323 -8.96 -9.54 4.21
N PRO A 324 -8.01 -10.36 3.72
CA PRO A 324 -8.29 -11.44 2.77
C PRO A 324 -9.33 -12.44 3.26
N SER A 325 -9.22 -12.89 4.51
CA SER A 325 -10.15 -13.83 5.16
C SER A 325 -11.60 -13.36 5.19
N GLN A 326 -11.82 -12.04 5.13
CA GLN A 326 -13.14 -11.41 5.09
C GLN A 326 -13.54 -10.94 3.68
N LYS A 327 -12.65 -11.13 2.69
CA LYS A 327 -12.73 -10.53 1.35
C LYS A 327 -13.01 -9.03 1.41
N LEU A 328 -12.46 -8.35 2.40
CA LEU A 328 -12.77 -6.96 2.74
C LEU A 328 -11.61 -6.02 2.35
N LEU A 329 -11.97 -4.85 1.82
CA LEU A 329 -11.11 -3.71 1.56
C LEU A 329 -11.71 -2.48 2.22
N ILE A 330 -10.85 -1.64 2.81
CA ILE A 330 -11.27 -0.35 3.37
C ILE A 330 -10.28 0.70 2.90
N VAL A 331 -10.75 1.71 2.17
CA VAL A 331 -9.96 2.89 1.83
C VAL A 331 -10.41 4.06 2.68
N ARG A 332 -9.44 4.78 3.23
CA ARG A 332 -9.66 6.03 3.96
C ARG A 332 -8.69 7.10 3.46
N TYR A 333 -9.21 8.27 3.12
CA TYR A 333 -8.42 9.49 2.98
C TYR A 333 -8.79 10.48 4.08
N ALA A 334 -7.80 11.25 4.54
CA ALA A 334 -7.97 12.13 5.68
C ALA A 334 -6.93 13.27 5.74
N ASP A 335 -7.15 14.19 6.67
CA ASP A 335 -6.23 15.26 7.07
C ASP A 335 -6.02 15.25 8.60
N ASP A 336 -5.67 14.10 9.17
CA ASP A 336 -5.47 13.94 10.62
C ASP A 336 -4.14 14.57 11.06
N ARG A 337 -4.17 15.45 12.08
CA ARG A 337 -2.99 16.23 12.52
C ARG A 337 -2.49 15.96 13.93
N ASP A 338 -3.27 15.26 14.76
CA ASP A 338 -3.04 15.21 16.21
C ASP A 338 -3.08 13.79 16.81
N GLY A 339 -3.10 12.75 15.97
CA GLY A 339 -3.09 11.36 16.43
C GLY A 339 -4.41 10.86 17.05
N SER A 340 -5.50 11.63 16.93
CA SER A 340 -6.83 11.20 17.41
C SER A 340 -7.36 9.95 16.71
N TYR A 341 -6.96 9.72 15.45
CA TYR A 341 -7.33 8.54 14.69
C TYR A 341 -6.61 7.28 15.16
N ARG A 342 -7.35 6.17 15.23
CA ARG A 342 -6.88 4.85 15.70
C ARG A 342 -7.29 3.80 14.66
N HIS A 343 -6.30 3.26 13.94
CA HIS A 343 -6.50 2.21 12.92
C HIS A 343 -7.39 1.05 13.42
N ASN A 344 -7.07 0.52 14.60
CA ASN A 344 -7.80 -0.60 15.20
C ASN A 344 -9.27 -0.28 15.51
N GLU A 345 -9.60 0.96 15.90
CA GLU A 345 -10.99 1.33 16.19
C GLU A 345 -11.84 1.41 14.92
N LEU A 346 -11.29 1.88 13.80
CA LEU A 346 -12.00 1.82 12.52
C LEU A 346 -12.25 0.36 12.12
N LEU A 347 -11.21 -0.48 12.15
CA LEU A 347 -11.29 -1.89 11.78
C LEU A 347 -12.33 -2.63 12.63
N LYS A 348 -12.28 -2.45 13.95
CA LYS A 348 -13.25 -3.02 14.90
C LYS A 348 -14.69 -2.68 14.54
N ARG A 349 -14.96 -1.40 14.27
CA ARG A 349 -16.32 -0.92 13.97
C ARG A 349 -16.84 -1.43 12.64
N VAL A 350 -15.98 -1.48 11.62
CA VAL A 350 -16.34 -2.04 10.31
C VAL A 350 -16.64 -3.53 10.43
N LEU A 351 -15.78 -4.29 11.10
CA LEU A 351 -16.00 -5.73 11.31
C LEU A 351 -17.25 -6.00 12.15
N ALA A 352 -17.53 -5.18 13.16
CA ALA A 352 -18.75 -5.29 13.95
C ALA A 352 -20.03 -5.00 13.14
N ALA A 353 -19.99 -4.05 12.18
CA ALA A 353 -21.10 -3.80 11.27
C ALA A 353 -21.36 -5.00 10.34
N LEU A 354 -20.29 -5.61 9.81
CA LEU A 354 -20.37 -6.80 8.95
C LEU A 354 -20.81 -8.06 9.69
N ALA A 355 -20.47 -8.21 10.98
CA ALA A 355 -20.88 -9.38 11.77
C ALA A 355 -22.40 -9.46 11.98
N LYS A 356 -23.12 -8.35 11.81
CA LYS A 356 -24.59 -8.30 11.89
C LYS A 356 -25.28 -8.72 10.58
N GLU A 357 -24.55 -8.97 9.49
CA GLU A 357 -25.05 -9.32 8.15
C GLU A 357 -25.80 -10.67 8.07
N GLY A 358 -26.04 -11.35 9.20
CA GLY A 358 -26.85 -12.57 9.26
C GLY A 358 -27.46 -12.83 10.64
N ALA A 359 -27.59 -11.78 11.46
CA ALA A 359 -28.15 -11.84 12.80
C ALA A 359 -29.65 -11.52 12.83
#